data_AF-A0AAU9SCI1-F1
#
_entry.id   AF-A0AAU9SCI1-F1
#
_cell.length_a   1.000
_cell.length_b   1.000
_cell.length_c   1.000
_cell.angle_alpha   90.00
_cell.angle_beta   90.00
_cell.angle_gamma   90.00
#
_symmetry.space_group_name_H-M   'P 1'
#
loop_
_entity.id
_entity.type
_entity.pdbx_description
1 polymer ?
#
loop_
_entity_poly.entity_id
_entity_poly.type
_entity_poly.pdbx_seq_one_letter_code
_entity_poly.pdbx_strand_id
1 'polypeptide(L)'
;ETGTEPNRGELFVASRTRSDESFVCDEARLYGDNLKQVMTENIQSKAHDAFEQVFGPEKPGRVQCEGRDPTPSKYFSNKECTSSTAEMIHIKKQEHFQAIAKDKNTKLKTNLYQSSSINSDQF
;
A
#
# COMPACT_ATOMS: atom_id res chain seq x y z
N GLU A 1 0.41 -17.85 -33.85
CA GLU A 1 1.25 -17.60 -32.68
C GLU A 1 2.17 -18.78 -32.49
N THR A 2 3.48 -18.52 -32.41
CA THR A 2 4.47 -19.51 -32.00
C THR A 2 4.13 -19.84 -30.55
N GLY A 3 3.61 -21.04 -30.25
CA GLY A 3 3.13 -21.44 -28.92
C GLY A 3 4.24 -21.59 -27.87
N THR A 4 5.25 -20.74 -27.93
CA THR A 4 6.39 -20.68 -27.04
C THR A 4 6.04 -19.74 -25.89
N GLU A 5 6.25 -20.20 -24.66
CA GLU A 5 6.03 -19.39 -23.47
C GLU A 5 7.03 -18.22 -23.45
N PRO A 6 6.56 -16.97 -23.31
CA PRO A 6 7.45 -15.81 -23.29
C PRO A 6 8.31 -15.81 -22.02
N ASN A 7 9.58 -15.45 -22.16
CA ASN A 7 10.46 -15.32 -21.00
C ASN A 7 10.16 -14.03 -20.21
N ARG A 8 10.72 -13.93 -19.00
CA ARG A 8 10.50 -12.77 -18.10
C ARG A 8 10.92 -11.44 -18.71
N GLY A 9 12.01 -11.41 -19.49
CA GLY A 9 12.45 -10.22 -20.21
C GLY A 9 11.44 -9.79 -21.27
N GLU A 10 10.88 -10.73 -22.02
CA GLU A 10 9.83 -10.48 -23.00
C GLU A 10 8.56 -9.96 -22.34
N LEU A 11 8.15 -10.55 -21.20
CA LEU A 11 7.02 -10.07 -20.41
C LEU A 11 7.24 -8.63 -19.90
N PHE A 12 8.45 -8.31 -19.45
CA PHE A 12 8.78 -6.94 -19.04
C PHE A 12 8.64 -5.96 -20.20
N VAL A 13 9.24 -6.27 -21.36
CA VAL A 13 9.15 -5.40 -22.54
C VAL A 13 7.70 -5.24 -22.98
N ALA A 14 6.94 -6.32 -23.08
CA ALA A 14 5.54 -6.28 -23.49
C ALA A 14 4.69 -5.45 -22.51
N SER A 15 4.84 -5.64 -21.19
CA SER A 15 4.06 -4.92 -20.19
C SER A 15 4.38 -3.43 -20.09
N ARG A 16 5.55 -2.99 -20.58
CA ARG A 16 6.01 -1.60 -20.54
C ARG A 16 6.03 -0.91 -21.90
N THR A 17 5.54 -1.58 -22.93
CA THR A 17 5.41 -1.04 -24.28
C THR A 17 3.95 -0.73 -24.59
N ARG A 18 3.69 0.46 -25.10
CA ARG A 18 2.37 0.89 -25.56
C ARG A 18 2.06 0.30 -26.95
N SER A 19 0.83 0.48 -27.43
CA SER A 19 0.42 0.05 -28.77
C SER A 19 1.17 0.74 -29.91
N ASP A 20 1.81 1.88 -29.65
CA ASP A 20 2.65 2.63 -30.59
C ASP A 20 4.13 2.20 -30.54
N GLU A 21 4.42 1.08 -29.86
CA GLU A 21 5.76 0.55 -29.61
C GLU A 21 6.67 1.46 -28.77
N SER A 22 6.13 2.55 -28.21
CA SER A 22 6.86 3.41 -27.28
C SER A 22 6.84 2.83 -25.87
N PHE A 23 7.93 3.05 -25.13
CA PHE A 23 7.95 2.72 -23.71
C PHE A 23 7.12 3.71 -22.90
N VAL A 24 6.51 3.22 -21.81
CA VAL A 24 5.67 4.03 -20.94
C VAL A 24 6.41 5.21 -20.28
N CYS A 25 7.70 5.05 -19.98
CA CYS A 25 8.59 6.05 -19.38
C CYS A 25 10.07 5.80 -19.74
N ASP A 26 10.95 6.78 -19.48
CA ASP A 26 12.38 6.70 -19.79
C ASP A 26 13.11 5.60 -19.00
N GLU A 27 12.72 5.37 -17.76
CA GLU A 27 13.26 4.29 -16.94
C GLU A 27 12.94 2.92 -17.55
N ALA A 28 11.69 2.73 -18.00
CA ALA A 28 11.28 1.50 -18.68
C ALA A 28 12.03 1.30 -19.99
N ARG A 29 12.31 2.39 -20.72
CA ARG A 29 13.14 2.35 -21.92
C ARG A 29 14.56 1.89 -21.61
N LEU A 30 15.21 2.47 -20.60
CA LEU A 30 16.57 2.11 -20.21
C LEU A 30 16.70 0.61 -19.89
N TYR A 31 15.79 0.08 -19.07
CA TYR A 31 15.82 -1.35 -18.74
C TYR A 31 15.40 -2.24 -19.91
N GLY A 32 14.43 -1.80 -20.73
CA GLY A 32 13.99 -2.52 -21.92
C GLY A 32 15.09 -2.65 -22.97
N ASP A 33 15.87 -1.58 -23.17
CA ASP A 33 17.02 -1.59 -24.09
C ASP A 33 18.14 -2.51 -23.57
N ASN A 34 18.45 -2.44 -22.26
CA ASN A 34 19.40 -3.36 -21.63
C ASN A 34 18.95 -4.82 -21.75
N LEU A 35 17.67 -5.11 -21.56
CA LEU A 35 17.11 -6.46 -21.74
C LEU A 35 17.26 -6.95 -23.18
N LYS A 36 16.88 -6.13 -24.16
CA LYS A 36 17.02 -6.48 -25.59
C LYS A 36 18.48 -6.76 -25.96
N GLN A 37 19.40 -5.95 -25.44
CA GLN A 37 20.83 -6.16 -25.62
C GLN A 37 21.28 -7.49 -25.02
N VAL A 38 20.99 -7.73 -23.73
CA VAL A 38 21.37 -8.97 -23.04
C VAL A 38 20.74 -10.18 -23.72
N MET A 39 19.49 -10.14 -24.15
CA MET A 39 18.83 -11.26 -24.84
C MET A 39 19.48 -11.59 -26.19
N THR A 40 19.97 -10.58 -26.90
CA THR A 40 20.68 -10.75 -28.18
C THR A 40 22.09 -11.30 -27.97
N GLU A 41 22.77 -10.89 -26.90
CA GLU A 41 24.13 -11.33 -26.57
C GLU A 41 24.15 -12.69 -25.84
N ASN A 42 23.13 -13.02 -25.07
CA ASN A 42 23.10 -14.16 -24.13
C ASN A 42 22.65 -15.48 -24.78
N ILE A 43 23.00 -15.70 -26.05
CA ILE A 43 22.57 -16.88 -26.80
C ILE A 43 23.20 -18.19 -26.26
N GLN A 44 24.21 -18.15 -25.37
CA GLN A 44 25.00 -19.37 -25.11
C GLN A 44 25.49 -19.75 -23.69
N SER A 45 25.52 -18.93 -22.63
CA SER A 45 26.27 -19.39 -21.43
C SER A 45 26.13 -18.66 -20.08
N LYS A 46 24.93 -18.33 -19.60
CA LYS A 46 24.82 -17.78 -18.23
C LYS A 46 23.86 -18.56 -17.36
N ALA A 47 24.33 -18.84 -16.13
CA ALA A 47 23.55 -19.46 -15.05
C ALA A 47 22.32 -18.63 -14.62
N HIS A 48 22.20 -17.40 -15.12
CA HIS A 48 21.15 -16.42 -14.82
C HIS A 48 20.46 -15.98 -16.11
N ASP A 49 19.13 -15.87 -16.08
CA ASP A 49 18.35 -15.40 -17.22
C ASP A 49 18.65 -13.91 -17.53
N ALA A 50 18.17 -13.41 -18.67
CA ALA A 50 18.41 -12.02 -19.07
C ALA A 50 17.81 -11.02 -18.07
N PHE A 51 16.73 -11.39 -17.40
CA PHE A 51 16.04 -10.55 -16.42
C PHE A 51 16.87 -10.40 -15.14
N GLU A 52 17.40 -11.50 -14.62
CA GLU A 52 18.30 -11.54 -13.46
C GLU A 52 19.62 -10.80 -13.71
N GLN A 53 20.09 -10.73 -14.95
CA GLN A 53 21.28 -9.94 -15.29
C GLN A 53 21.03 -8.44 -15.23
N VAL A 54 19.83 -7.98 -15.58
CA VAL A 54 19.48 -6.55 -15.59
C VAL A 54 19.02 -6.09 -14.21
N PHE A 55 18.19 -6.87 -13.52
CA PHE A 55 17.57 -6.49 -12.24
C PHE A 55 18.21 -7.14 -11.01
N GLY A 56 19.08 -8.13 -11.21
CA GLY A 56 19.59 -8.98 -10.14
C GLY A 56 18.67 -10.18 -9.85
N PRO A 57 19.15 -11.13 -9.04
CA PRO A 57 18.36 -12.28 -8.64
C PRO A 57 17.12 -11.86 -7.85
N GLU A 58 16.00 -12.52 -8.12
CA GLU A 58 14.77 -12.31 -7.38
C GLU A 58 14.95 -12.67 -5.90
N LYS A 59 14.46 -11.80 -5.01
CA LYS A 59 14.62 -12.01 -3.58
C LYS A 59 13.56 -13.00 -3.09
N PRO A 60 13.96 -14.19 -2.58
CA PRO A 60 13.00 -15.16 -2.07
C PRO A 60 12.25 -14.57 -0.86
N GLY A 61 10.92 -14.77 -0.83
CA GLY A 61 10.07 -14.37 0.29
C GLY A 61 9.57 -12.92 0.28
N ARG A 62 9.81 -12.15 -0.78
CA ARG A 62 9.17 -10.85 -0.97
C ARG A 62 8.45 -10.80 -2.31
N VAL A 63 7.33 -11.54 -2.40
CA VAL A 63 6.31 -11.24 -3.41
C VAL A 63 5.79 -9.86 -3.05
N GLN A 64 6.29 -8.81 -3.70
CA GLN A 64 5.68 -7.50 -3.62
C GLN A 64 4.39 -7.62 -4.42
N CYS A 65 3.31 -8.02 -3.74
CA CYS A 65 1.98 -7.91 -4.29
C CYS A 65 1.83 -6.44 -4.69
N GLU A 66 1.89 -6.14 -5.99
CA GLU A 66 1.35 -4.92 -6.59
C GLU A 66 -0.19 -4.99 -6.46
N GLY A 67 -0.66 -5.12 -5.22
CA GLY A 67 -2.01 -5.33 -4.78
C GLY A 67 -2.13 -4.54 -3.50
N ARG A 68 -3.11 -3.64 -3.44
CA ARG A 68 -3.34 -2.68 -2.35
C ARG A 68 -3.83 -3.35 -1.07
N ASP A 69 -3.25 -4.49 -0.72
CA ASP A 69 -3.59 -5.17 0.50
C ASP A 69 -2.77 -4.55 1.63
N PRO A 70 -3.40 -4.16 2.74
CA PRO A 70 -2.68 -3.58 3.86
C PRO A 70 -1.62 -4.59 4.32
N THR A 71 -0.34 -4.20 4.25
CA THR A 71 0.76 -4.93 4.88
C THR A 71 0.32 -5.26 6.31
N PRO A 72 0.15 -6.53 6.67
CA PRO A 72 -0.23 -6.89 8.03
C PRO A 72 0.95 -6.53 8.94
N SER A 73 0.92 -5.32 9.49
CA SER A 73 1.88 -4.89 10.50
C SER A 73 1.41 -5.45 11.84
N LYS A 74 2.35 -5.89 12.69
CA LYS A 74 2.08 -6.38 14.05
C LYS A 74 1.64 -5.26 15.02
N TYR A 75 1.01 -4.20 14.52
CA TYR A 75 0.53 -3.07 15.32
C TYR A 75 -0.92 -3.19 15.74
N PHE A 76 -1.47 -4.41 15.82
CA PHE A 76 -2.76 -4.61 16.47
C PHE A 76 -2.71 -5.86 17.36
N SER A 77 -2.49 -5.64 18.65
CA SER A 77 -3.15 -6.46 19.66
C SER A 77 -4.67 -6.31 19.43
N ASN A 78 -5.25 -7.34 18.82
CA ASN A 78 -6.67 -7.70 18.83
C ASN A 78 -7.66 -6.54 18.65
N LYS A 79 -7.99 -6.17 17.40
CA LYS A 79 -9.38 -5.95 16.96
C LYS A 79 -9.48 -6.31 15.47
N GLU A 80 -10.33 -7.30 15.17
CA GLU A 80 -10.69 -7.69 13.80
C GLU A 80 -11.08 -6.47 12.97
N CYS A 81 -10.47 -6.32 11.80
CA CYS A 81 -10.85 -5.31 10.81
C CYS A 81 -11.23 -6.06 9.52
N THR A 82 -12.51 -6.41 9.41
CA THR A 82 -13.12 -6.93 8.18
C THR A 82 -13.76 -5.78 7.43
N SER A 83 -12.93 -4.97 6.75
CA SER A 83 -13.38 -3.78 6.03
C SER A 83 -14.47 -4.07 4.99
N SER A 84 -15.73 -3.97 5.40
CA SER A 84 -16.88 -3.77 4.52
C SER A 84 -17.30 -2.31 4.61
N THR A 85 -17.74 -1.73 3.49
CA THR A 85 -18.14 -0.31 3.39
C THR A 85 -19.23 0.08 4.42
N ALA A 86 -19.96 -0.89 4.96
CA ALA A 86 -20.91 -0.71 6.06
C ALA A 86 -20.26 -0.34 7.41
N GLU A 87 -19.03 -0.82 7.67
CA GLU A 87 -18.31 -0.56 8.92
C GLU A 87 -17.83 0.89 9.04
N MET A 88 -17.52 1.55 7.92
CA MET A 88 -17.17 2.98 7.92
C MET A 88 -18.30 3.89 8.42
N ILE A 89 -19.57 3.52 8.17
CA ILE A 89 -20.73 4.29 8.65
C ILE A 89 -20.87 4.15 10.17
N HIS A 90 -20.56 2.97 10.73
CA HIS A 90 -20.60 2.73 12.17
C HIS A 90 -19.50 3.50 12.90
N ILE A 91 -18.29 3.53 12.35
CA ILE A 91 -17.16 4.29 12.92
C ILE A 91 -17.48 5.79 12.95
N LYS A 92 -17.99 6.37 11.86
CA LYS A 92 -18.36 7.81 11.84
C LYS A 92 -19.47 8.15 12.83
N LYS A 93 -20.48 7.29 12.97
CA LYS A 93 -21.53 7.49 13.98
C LYS A 93 -20.96 7.40 15.39
N GLN A 94 -20.07 6.45 15.65
CA GLN A 94 -19.45 6.28 16.96
C GLN A 94 -18.56 7.47 17.35
N GLU A 95 -17.79 8.03 16.41
CA GLU A 95 -17.04 9.27 16.65
C GLU A 95 -17.96 10.45 16.98
N HIS A 96 -19.08 10.59 16.27
CA HIS A 96 -20.07 11.64 16.54
C HIS A 96 -20.74 11.49 17.92
N PHE A 97 -21.15 10.27 18.30
CA PHE A 97 -21.69 10.00 19.64
C PHE A 97 -20.65 10.20 20.75
N GLN A 98 -19.38 9.87 20.50
CA GLN A 98 -18.29 10.15 21.46
C GLN A 98 -18.00 11.65 21.58
N ALA A 99 -18.05 12.42 20.49
CA ALA A 99 -17.93 13.87 20.53
C ALA A 99 -19.05 14.51 21.36
N ILE A 100 -20.29 14.06 21.19
CA ILE A 100 -21.45 14.50 21.98
C ILE A 100 -21.30 14.11 23.46
N ALA A 101 -20.85 12.87 23.75
CA ALA A 101 -20.65 12.41 25.12
C ALA A 101 -19.55 13.19 25.85
N LYS A 102 -18.47 13.54 25.13
CA LYS A 102 -17.40 14.39 25.67
C LYS A 102 -17.91 15.80 25.99
N ASP A 103 -18.63 16.45 25.07
CA ASP A 103 -19.20 17.79 25.27
C ASP A 103 -20.11 17.87 26.52
N LYS A 104 -20.96 16.86 26.73
CA LYS A 104 -21.81 16.77 27.93
C LYS A 104 -21.01 16.59 29.21
N ASN A 105 -19.93 15.81 29.18
CA ASN A 105 -19.08 15.60 30.36
C ASN A 105 -18.31 16.89 30.75
N THR A 106 -17.85 17.66 29.76
CA THR A 106 -17.20 18.95 30.01
C THR A 106 -18.18 19.95 30.62
N LYS A 107 -19.41 20.03 30.10
CA LYS A 107 -20.47 20.91 30.63
C LYS A 107 -20.85 20.57 32.08
N LEU A 108 -20.90 19.28 32.43
CA LEU A 108 -21.15 18.87 33.81
C LEU A 108 -19.99 19.23 34.74
N LYS A 109 -18.73 19.05 34.29
CA LYS A 109 -17.54 19.43 35.07
C LYS A 109 -17.47 20.94 35.31
N THR A 110 -17.79 21.77 34.32
CA THR A 110 -17.82 23.22 34.51
C THR A 110 -18.95 23.66 35.44
N ASN A 111 -20.12 23.02 35.38
CA ASN A 111 -21.24 23.34 36.26
C ASN A 111 -20.93 22.96 37.72
N LEU A 112 -20.27 21.81 37.96
CA LEU A 112 -19.84 21.38 39.29
C LEU A 112 -18.71 22.27 39.86
N TYR A 113 -17.79 22.74 39.01
CA TYR A 113 -16.75 23.69 39.42
C TYR A 113 -17.34 25.05 39.80
N GLN A 114 -18.29 25.56 39.01
CA GLN A 114 -18.98 26.83 39.33
C GLN A 114 -19.81 26.74 40.62
N SER A 115 -20.51 25.63 40.87
CA SER A 115 -21.31 25.47 42.10
C SER A 115 -20.47 25.24 43.35
N SER A 116 -19.24 24.71 43.22
CA SER A 116 -18.29 24.60 44.34
C SER A 116 -17.55 25.91 44.64
N SER A 117 -17.33 26.77 43.64
CA SER A 117 -16.76 28.10 43.85
C SER A 117 -17.73 29.09 44.51
N ILE A 118 -19.04 28.92 44.36
CA ILE A 118 -20.05 29.82 44.96
C ILE A 118 -20.24 29.57 46.47
N ASN A 119 -19.89 28.37 46.98
CA ASN A 119 -20.07 28.02 48.40
C ASN A 119 -18.85 28.34 49.30
N SER A 120 -17.87 29.09 48.78
CA SER A 120 -16.66 29.49 49.53
C SER A 120 -16.74 30.90 50.16
N ASP A 121 -17.78 31.69 49.84
CA ASP A 121 -17.91 33.10 50.28
C ASP A 121 -19.16 33.32 51.18
N GLN A 122 -19.48 32.36 52.05
CA GLN A 122 -20.47 32.55 53.13
C GLN A 122 -19.94 31.88 54.42
N PHE A 123 -19.33 32.73 55.26
CA PHE A 123 -18.89 32.54 56.66
C PHE A 123 -17.68 31.63 56.95
#